data_AF-A0A661B9X0-F1
#
_entry.id   AF-A0A661B9X0-F1
#
_cell.length_a   1.000
_cell.length_b   1.000
_cell.length_c   1.000
_cell.angle_alpha   90.00
_cell.angle_beta   90.00
_cell.angle_gamma   90.00
#
_symmetry.space_group_name_H-M   'P 1'
#
loop_
_entity.id
_entity.type
_entity.pdbx_description
1 polymer ?
#
loop_
_entity_poly.entity_id
_entity_poly.type
_entity_poly.pdbx_seq_one_letter_code
_entity_poly.pdbx_strand_id
1 'polypeptide(L)'
;MSKKIKFSDTFLFICIFLIAFILYTLTLYPTVALSDSGELATVAKVLGIPHPTGYPLYTLLGRLFVMIFGFLPVSLATNLMSAIFGALASAILYLFLRVIGARKYTALLGAALFMVSRIMWEQAVLTEVYTLAIFLYLSALTTLFSWTSSKNPRWLV
;
A
#
# COMPACT_ATOMS: atom_id res chain seq x y z
N MET A 1 16.92 -7.21 18.73
CA MET A 1 18.03 -7.19 17.74
C MET A 1 17.43 -7.09 16.34
N SER A 2 17.59 -5.96 15.65
CA SER A 2 17.16 -5.85 14.25
C SER A 2 18.07 -6.62 13.33
N LYS A 3 17.48 -7.36 12.39
CA LYS A 3 18.23 -8.08 11.36
C LYS A 3 18.50 -7.17 10.18
N LYS A 4 19.75 -7.15 9.71
CA LYS A 4 20.08 -6.55 8.41
C LYS A 4 19.27 -7.24 7.30
N ILE A 5 18.64 -6.43 6.44
CA ILE A 5 17.94 -6.88 5.24
C ILE A 5 18.97 -7.51 4.30
N LYS A 6 18.71 -8.75 3.87
CA LYS A 6 19.56 -9.49 2.92
C LYS A 6 18.97 -9.40 1.51
N PHE A 7 19.75 -9.72 0.49
CA PHE A 7 19.28 -9.82 -0.89
C PHE A 7 18.04 -10.72 -1.05
N SER A 8 17.99 -11.84 -0.31
CA SER A 8 16.83 -12.74 -0.32
C SER A 8 15.56 -12.14 0.30
N ASP A 9 15.69 -11.10 1.13
CA ASP A 9 14.55 -10.37 1.68
C ASP A 9 13.99 -9.38 0.64
N THR A 10 14.86 -8.74 -0.15
CA THR A 10 14.47 -7.91 -1.29
C THR A 10 13.75 -8.72 -2.37
N PHE A 11 14.25 -9.92 -2.68
CA PHE A 11 13.59 -10.81 -3.63
C PHE A 11 12.17 -11.18 -3.16
N LEU A 12 12.02 -11.54 -1.87
CA LEU A 12 10.70 -11.86 -1.32
C LEU A 12 9.77 -10.65 -1.26
N PHE A 13 10.28 -9.45 -0.98
CA PHE A 13 9.49 -8.22 -1.08
C PHE A 13 8.88 -8.08 -2.48
N ILE A 14 9.69 -8.24 -3.54
CA ILE A 14 9.23 -8.14 -4.93
C ILE A 14 8.20 -9.23 -5.23
N CYS A 15 8.44 -10.48 -4.81
CA CYS A 15 7.48 -11.57 -5.02
C CYS A 15 6.14 -11.29 -4.33
N ILE A 16 6.15 -10.83 -3.08
CA ILE A 16 4.92 -10.50 -2.33
C ILE A 16 4.18 -9.37 -3.04
N PHE A 17 4.89 -8.31 -3.43
CA PHE A 17 4.30 -7.20 -4.18
C PHE A 17 3.62 -7.69 -5.47
N LEU A 18 4.32 -8.48 -6.30
CA LEU A 18 3.78 -8.95 -7.57
C LEU A 18 2.56 -9.87 -7.37
N ILE A 19 2.62 -10.80 -6.41
CA ILE A 19 1.51 -11.71 -6.13
C ILE A 19 0.29 -10.93 -5.63
N ALA A 20 0.46 -10.03 -4.66
CA ALA A 20 -0.62 -9.20 -4.14
C ALA A 20 -1.19 -8.27 -5.21
N PHE A 21 -0.33 -7.63 -6.01
CA PHE A 21 -0.74 -6.74 -7.08
C PHE A 21 -1.56 -7.46 -8.15
N ILE A 22 -1.12 -8.65 -8.59
CA ILE A 22 -1.89 -9.48 -9.53
C ILE A 22 -3.23 -9.88 -8.91
N LEU A 23 -3.23 -10.36 -7.66
CA LEU A 23 -4.45 -10.78 -6.96
C LEU A 23 -5.48 -9.64 -6.88
N TYR A 24 -5.06 -8.47 -6.41
CA TYR A 24 -5.94 -7.31 -6.26
C TYR A 24 -6.38 -6.76 -7.60
N THR A 25 -5.50 -6.70 -8.59
CA THR A 25 -5.86 -6.21 -9.94
C THR A 25 -6.90 -7.11 -10.61
N LEU A 26 -6.77 -8.43 -10.46
CA LEU A 26 -7.74 -9.41 -11.00
C LEU A 26 -9.11 -9.36 -10.28
N THR A 27 -9.16 -8.77 -9.08
CA THR A 27 -10.37 -8.71 -8.25
C THR A 27 -10.83 -7.29 -7.96
N LEU A 28 -10.37 -6.31 -8.75
CA LEU A 28 -10.80 -4.93 -8.62
C LEU A 28 -12.31 -4.80 -8.71
N TYR A 29 -12.86 -3.87 -7.95
CA TYR A 29 -14.23 -3.45 -8.16
C TYR A 29 -14.37 -2.88 -9.58
N PRO A 30 -15.34 -3.36 -10.38
CA PRO A 30 -15.45 -2.97 -11.79
C PRO A 30 -15.96 -1.53 -11.98
N THR A 31 -16.48 -0.93 -10.91
CA THR A 31 -17.05 0.42 -10.90
C THR A 31 -16.86 1.08 -9.53
N VAL A 32 -17.51 2.22 -9.31
CA VAL A 32 -17.61 2.87 -8.00
C VAL A 32 -18.17 1.87 -6.98
N ALA A 33 -17.48 1.70 -5.86
CA ALA A 33 -17.88 0.78 -4.81
C ALA A 33 -18.84 1.47 -3.82
N LEU A 34 -19.10 0.82 -2.68
CA LEU A 34 -19.84 1.44 -1.57
C LEU A 34 -18.95 2.44 -0.80
N SER A 35 -19.47 2.97 0.32
CA SER A 35 -18.76 3.92 1.19
C SER A 35 -18.41 5.22 0.45
N ASP A 36 -17.25 5.78 0.74
CA ASP A 36 -16.79 7.07 0.23
C ASP A 36 -16.09 6.97 -1.12
N SER A 37 -16.04 5.77 -1.73
CA SER A 37 -15.29 5.53 -2.97
C SER A 37 -15.72 6.42 -4.14
N GLY A 38 -17.01 6.76 -4.23
CA GLY A 38 -17.53 7.68 -5.25
C GLY A 38 -17.08 9.12 -5.04
N GLU A 39 -17.07 9.58 -3.78
CA GLU A 39 -16.54 10.89 -3.42
C GLU A 39 -15.03 10.94 -3.70
N LEU A 40 -14.27 9.97 -3.21
CA LEU A 40 -12.83 9.87 -3.36
C LEU A 40 -12.39 9.82 -4.84
N ALA A 41 -13.11 9.07 -5.68
CA ALA A 41 -12.86 9.04 -7.12
C ALA A 41 -13.16 10.40 -7.77
N THR A 42 -14.24 11.07 -7.35
CA THR A 42 -14.60 12.39 -7.87
C THR A 42 -13.58 13.45 -7.49
N VAL A 43 -13.17 13.53 -6.21
CA VAL A 43 -12.17 14.51 -5.77
C VAL A 43 -10.80 14.25 -6.41
N ALA A 44 -10.42 12.99 -6.65
CA ALA A 44 -9.24 12.66 -7.45
C ALA A 44 -9.34 13.20 -8.89
N LYS A 45 -10.52 13.18 -9.50
CA LYS A 45 -10.73 13.73 -10.85
C LYS A 45 -10.70 15.26 -10.88
N VAL A 46 -11.27 15.94 -9.89
CA VAL A 46 -11.44 17.41 -9.93
C VAL A 46 -10.46 18.19 -9.04
N LEU A 47 -9.57 17.49 -8.32
CA LEU A 47 -8.73 18.06 -7.25
C LEU A 47 -9.58 18.75 -6.16
N GLY A 48 -10.67 18.10 -5.77
CA GLY A 48 -11.56 18.54 -4.71
C GLY A 48 -11.03 18.21 -3.31
N ILE A 49 -11.80 18.57 -2.29
CA ILE A 49 -11.52 18.22 -0.90
C ILE A 49 -12.60 17.25 -0.44
N PRO A 50 -12.27 15.98 -0.13
CA PRO A 50 -13.24 15.03 0.41
C PRO A 50 -13.63 15.40 1.85
N HIS A 51 -14.60 14.66 2.40
CA HIS A 51 -14.96 14.68 3.80
C HIS A 51 -13.71 14.72 4.74
N PRO A 52 -13.83 15.32 5.95
CA PRO A 52 -12.72 15.37 6.90
C PRO A 52 -12.08 13.99 7.10
N THR A 53 -10.77 13.84 6.93
CA THR A 53 -9.69 14.84 7.12
C THR A 53 -9.15 15.51 5.86
N GLY A 54 -9.80 15.35 4.69
CA GLY A 54 -9.45 16.05 3.44
C GLY A 54 -8.32 15.43 2.61
N TYR A 55 -7.59 14.44 3.13
CA TYR A 55 -6.66 13.55 2.41
C TYR A 55 -5.84 14.14 1.25
N PRO A 56 -5.08 15.25 1.45
CA PRO A 56 -4.46 16.00 0.35
C PRO A 56 -3.47 15.16 -0.50
N LEU A 57 -2.62 14.35 0.15
CA LEU A 57 -1.68 13.48 -0.58
C LEU A 57 -2.41 12.42 -1.41
N TYR A 58 -3.48 11.83 -0.85
CA TYR A 58 -4.30 10.86 -1.56
C TYR A 58 -4.94 11.49 -2.79
N THR A 59 -5.52 12.69 -2.67
CA THR A 59 -6.16 13.40 -3.79
C THR A 59 -5.15 13.72 -4.90
N LEU A 60 -3.94 14.18 -4.56
CA LEU A 60 -2.89 14.48 -5.54
C LEU A 60 -2.42 13.23 -6.28
N LEU A 61 -2.20 12.13 -5.55
CA LEU A 61 -1.83 10.85 -6.17
C LEU A 61 -2.98 10.30 -7.01
N GLY A 62 -4.22 10.35 -6.50
CA GLY A 62 -5.41 9.96 -7.24
C GLY A 62 -5.54 10.72 -8.55
N ARG A 63 -5.29 12.04 -8.54
CA ARG A 63 -5.25 12.85 -9.76
C ARG A 63 -4.19 12.38 -10.74
N LEU A 64 -2.99 12.08 -10.26
CA LEU A 64 -1.91 11.55 -11.10
C LEU A 64 -2.30 10.22 -11.74
N PHE A 65 -2.90 9.31 -10.98
CA PHE A 65 -3.40 8.03 -11.48
C PHE A 65 -4.49 8.22 -12.53
N VAL A 66 -5.46 9.10 -12.29
CA VAL A 66 -6.51 9.44 -13.25
C VAL A 66 -5.95 10.07 -14.53
N MET A 67 -4.83 10.80 -14.45
CA MET A 67 -4.15 11.34 -15.63
C MET A 67 -3.39 10.27 -16.42
N ILE A 68 -2.60 9.42 -15.73
CA ILE A 68 -1.82 8.34 -16.36
C ILE A 68 -2.74 7.30 -17.00
N PHE A 69 -3.80 6.92 -16.29
CA PHE A 69 -4.79 5.93 -16.71
C PHE A 69 -6.06 6.60 -17.25
N GLY A 70 -5.94 7.76 -17.91
CA GLY A 70 -7.09 8.52 -18.42
C GLY A 70 -7.92 7.80 -19.50
N PHE A 71 -7.42 6.67 -20.00
CA PHE A 71 -8.14 5.75 -20.89
C PHE A 71 -9.07 4.77 -20.13
N LEU A 72 -8.99 4.71 -18.80
CA LEU A 72 -9.88 3.93 -17.94
C LEU A 72 -10.96 4.83 -17.32
N PRO A 73 -12.09 4.26 -16.86
CA PRO A 73 -13.00 4.95 -15.96
C PRO A 73 -12.26 5.46 -14.72
N VAL A 74 -12.65 6.63 -14.22
CA VAL A 74 -12.01 7.27 -13.04
C VAL A 74 -11.96 6.32 -11.86
N SER A 75 -13.07 5.62 -11.58
CA SER A 75 -13.17 4.63 -10.50
C SER A 75 -12.17 3.50 -10.65
N LEU A 76 -11.92 3.02 -11.87
CA LEU A 76 -10.97 1.95 -12.10
C LEU A 76 -9.52 2.43 -11.98
N ALA A 77 -9.22 3.65 -12.43
CA ALA A 77 -7.91 4.27 -12.25
C ALA A 77 -7.56 4.44 -10.76
N THR A 78 -8.54 4.85 -9.94
CA THR A 78 -8.34 5.00 -8.49
C THR A 78 -8.40 3.68 -7.73
N ASN A 79 -9.19 2.69 -8.18
CA ASN A 79 -9.14 1.32 -7.65
C ASN A 79 -7.76 0.68 -7.89
N LEU A 80 -7.15 0.92 -9.06
CA LEU A 80 -5.80 0.45 -9.37
C LEU A 80 -4.74 1.10 -8.46
N MET A 81 -4.92 2.38 -8.11
CA MET A 81 -4.08 3.04 -7.11
C MET A 81 -4.14 2.32 -5.77
N SER A 82 -5.34 2.00 -5.27
CA SER A 82 -5.51 1.21 -4.04
C SER A 82 -4.83 -0.15 -4.12
N ALA A 83 -4.92 -0.85 -5.25
CA ALA A 83 -4.30 -2.16 -5.44
C ALA A 83 -2.77 -2.08 -5.38
N ILE A 84 -2.16 -1.05 -6.00
CA ILE A 84 -0.72 -0.82 -5.96
C ILE A 84 -0.24 -0.55 -4.54
N PHE A 85 -0.89 0.39 -3.84
CA PHE A 85 -0.51 0.70 -2.47
C PHE A 85 -0.82 -0.45 -1.51
N GLY A 86 -1.86 -1.24 -1.77
CA GLY A 86 -2.18 -2.43 -0.99
C GLY A 86 -1.12 -3.52 -1.15
N ALA A 87 -0.64 -3.74 -2.37
CA ALA A 87 0.46 -4.65 -2.65
C ALA A 87 1.78 -4.17 -2.02
N LEU A 88 2.07 -2.86 -2.10
CA LEU A 88 3.24 -2.26 -1.45
C LEU A 88 3.13 -2.37 0.08
N ALA A 89 1.95 -2.14 0.67
CA ALA A 89 1.70 -2.31 2.10
C ALA A 89 1.98 -3.75 2.56
N SER A 90 1.56 -4.74 1.78
CA SER A 90 1.82 -6.15 2.07
C SER A 90 3.30 -6.51 1.97
N ALA A 91 4.00 -6.00 0.96
CA ALA A 91 5.43 -6.21 0.79
C ALA A 91 6.27 -5.50 1.88
N ILE A 92 5.94 -4.25 2.22
CA ILE A 92 6.67 -3.53 3.27
C ILE A 92 6.41 -4.12 4.66
N LEU A 93 5.24 -4.70 4.91
CA LEU A 93 4.96 -5.44 6.15
C LEU A 93 5.96 -6.58 6.34
N TYR A 94 6.29 -7.32 5.29
CA TYR A 94 7.33 -8.35 5.34
C TYR A 94 8.68 -7.77 5.81
N LEU A 95 9.11 -6.65 5.22
CA LEU A 95 10.37 -6.01 5.61
C LEU A 95 10.32 -5.47 7.04
N PHE A 96 9.22 -4.84 7.44
CA PHE A 96 9.00 -4.39 8.80
C PHE A 96 9.17 -5.54 9.80
N LEU A 97 8.49 -6.66 9.57
CA LEU A 97 8.59 -7.87 10.40
C LEU A 97 10.04 -8.38 10.47
N ARG A 98 10.79 -8.32 9.36
CA ARG A 98 12.22 -8.67 9.33
C ARG A 98 13.08 -7.71 10.14
N VAL A 99 12.80 -6.42 10.05
CA VAL A 99 13.52 -5.37 10.78
C VAL A 99 13.30 -5.48 12.29
N ILE A 100 12.09 -5.80 12.75
CA ILE A 100 11.82 -6.01 14.19
C ILE A 100 12.33 -7.36 14.74
N GLY A 101 12.88 -8.22 13.87
CA GLY A 101 13.62 -9.42 14.27
C GLY A 101 12.94 -10.76 13.96
N ALA A 102 11.77 -10.76 13.31
CA ALA A 102 11.09 -12.00 12.94
C ALA A 102 11.98 -12.91 12.08
N ARG A 103 11.72 -14.23 12.13
CA ARG A 103 12.37 -15.20 11.24
C ARG A 103 11.83 -15.01 9.82
N LYS A 104 12.60 -15.47 8.81
CA LYS A 104 12.25 -15.30 7.40
C LYS A 104 10.86 -15.82 7.07
N TYR A 105 10.59 -17.07 7.45
CA TYR A 105 9.34 -17.74 7.14
C TYR A 105 8.16 -17.24 7.99
N THR A 106 8.42 -16.79 9.23
CA THR A 106 7.36 -16.18 10.06
C THR A 106 6.94 -14.81 9.52
N ALA A 107 7.89 -14.00 9.05
CA ALA A 107 7.59 -12.73 8.39
C ALA A 107 6.84 -12.95 7.07
N LEU A 108 7.25 -13.95 6.28
CA LEU A 108 6.59 -14.32 5.04
C LEU A 108 5.14 -14.75 5.28
N LEU A 109 4.91 -15.63 6.28
CA LEU A 109 3.57 -16.06 6.66
C LEU A 109 2.70 -14.87 7.12
N GLY A 110 3.26 -13.97 7.93
CA GLY A 110 2.54 -12.77 8.39
C GLY A 110 2.12 -11.86 7.24
N ALA A 111 3.01 -11.60 6.28
CA ALA A 111 2.68 -10.81 5.09
C ALA A 111 1.68 -11.52 4.17
N ALA A 112 1.80 -12.83 4.00
CA ALA A 112 0.87 -13.63 3.20
C ALA A 112 -0.54 -13.66 3.82
N LEU A 113 -0.66 -13.82 5.14
CA LEU A 113 -1.94 -13.76 5.85
C LEU A 113 -2.54 -12.36 5.80
N PHE A 114 -1.71 -11.32 5.92
CA PHE A 114 -2.15 -9.95 5.82
C PHE A 114 -2.73 -9.62 4.43
N MET A 115 -2.02 -9.97 3.35
CA MET A 115 -2.46 -9.64 2.00
C MET A 115 -3.78 -10.34 1.61
N VAL A 116 -4.04 -11.55 2.11
CA VAL A 116 -5.29 -12.28 1.86
C VAL A 116 -6.34 -12.06 2.96
N SER A 117 -6.03 -11.27 3.98
CA SER A 117 -6.99 -10.95 5.03
C SER A 117 -8.15 -10.16 4.44
N ARG A 118 -9.36 -10.45 4.91
CA ARG A 118 -10.58 -9.83 4.38
C ARG A 118 -10.51 -8.31 4.36
N ILE A 119 -10.10 -7.70 5.48
CA ILE A 119 -10.05 -6.24 5.61
C ILE A 119 -9.05 -5.66 4.62
N MET A 120 -7.82 -6.19 4.56
CA MET A 120 -6.80 -5.65 3.67
C MET A 120 -7.18 -5.82 2.19
N TRP A 121 -7.73 -6.99 1.84
CA TRP A 121 -8.16 -7.26 0.47
C TRP A 121 -9.29 -6.31 0.07
N GLU A 122 -10.32 -6.17 0.90
CA GLU A 122 -11.42 -5.24 0.66
C GLU A 122 -10.89 -3.82 0.40
N GLN A 123 -9.98 -3.30 1.24
CA GLN A 123 -9.41 -1.96 1.03
C GLN A 123 -8.49 -1.85 -0.20
N ALA A 124 -7.93 -2.95 -0.69
CA ALA A 124 -7.03 -2.96 -1.84
C ALA A 124 -7.75 -3.00 -3.21
N VAL A 125 -9.01 -3.43 -3.26
CA VAL A 125 -9.74 -3.60 -4.53
C VAL A 125 -10.67 -2.45 -4.89
N LEU A 126 -10.88 -1.50 -3.98
CA LEU A 126 -11.76 -0.35 -4.14
C LEU A 126 -11.05 0.96 -3.76
N THR A 127 -11.60 2.08 -4.22
CA THR A 127 -11.03 3.43 -4.03
C THR A 127 -11.21 3.87 -2.58
N GLU A 128 -10.16 3.72 -1.78
CA GLU A 128 -10.15 4.08 -0.36
C GLU A 128 -8.75 4.55 0.09
N VAL A 129 -8.70 5.30 1.19
CA VAL A 129 -7.47 5.96 1.67
C VAL A 129 -6.52 5.06 2.45
N TYR A 130 -7.00 3.91 2.93
CA TYR A 130 -6.32 3.11 3.94
C TYR A 130 -5.06 2.42 3.43
N THR A 131 -5.03 1.93 2.18
CA THR A 131 -3.86 1.21 1.65
C THR A 131 -2.64 2.11 1.54
N LEU A 132 -2.82 3.35 1.07
CA LEU A 132 -1.79 4.38 1.07
C LEU A 132 -1.33 4.69 2.50
N ALA A 133 -2.26 4.88 3.44
CA ALA A 133 -1.92 5.18 4.82
C ALA A 133 -1.09 4.05 5.47
N ILE A 134 -1.52 2.79 5.32
CA ILE A 134 -0.80 1.63 5.86
C ILE A 134 0.59 1.52 5.24
N PHE A 135 0.72 1.71 3.93
CA PHE A 135 2.02 1.71 3.26
C PHE A 135 2.97 2.77 3.85
N LEU A 136 2.48 3.99 4.03
CA LEU A 136 3.28 5.09 4.61
C LEU A 136 3.65 4.81 6.07
N TYR A 137 2.71 4.35 6.89
CA TYR A 137 2.98 4.01 8.29
C TYR A 137 4.00 2.90 8.43
N LEU A 138 3.85 1.80 7.69
CA LEU A 138 4.81 0.70 7.73
C LEU A 138 6.18 1.11 7.17
N SER A 139 6.21 1.97 6.16
CA SER A 139 7.47 2.53 5.64
C SER A 139 8.18 3.35 6.71
N ALA A 140 7.47 4.26 7.38
CA ALA A 140 8.01 5.07 8.47
C ALA A 140 8.47 4.23 9.67
N LEU A 141 7.71 3.20 10.04
CA LEU A 141 8.14 2.27 11.09
C LEU A 141 9.37 1.45 10.67
N THR A 142 9.43 1.04 9.40
CA THR A 142 10.57 0.27 8.88
C THR A 142 11.84 1.12 8.89
N THR A 143 11.78 2.39 8.47
CA THR A 143 12.93 3.31 8.51
C THR A 143 13.32 3.62 9.95
N LEU A 144 12.36 3.94 10.82
CA LEU A 144 12.60 4.22 12.23
C LEU A 144 13.29 3.06 12.96
N PHE A 145 12.77 1.83 12.83
CA PHE A 145 13.40 0.67 13.48
C PHE A 145 14.74 0.27 12.85
N SER A 146 14.91 0.52 11.55
CA SER A 146 16.21 0.36 10.89
C SER A 146 17.23 1.37 11.40
N TRP A 147 16.81 2.61 11.66
CA TRP A 147 17.65 3.64 12.28
C TRP A 147 18.01 3.28 13.71
N THR A 148 17.04 2.93 14.56
CA THR A 148 17.30 2.66 15.98
C THR A 148 18.36 1.58 16.18
N SER A 149 18.41 0.62 15.25
CA SER A 149 19.30 -0.53 15.31
C SER A 149 20.64 -0.35 14.61
N SER A 150 20.70 0.42 13.52
CA SER A 150 21.95 0.65 12.78
C SER A 150 22.65 1.96 13.15
N LYS A 151 21.91 2.91 13.76
CA LYS A 151 22.31 4.31 13.97
C LYS A 151 22.77 5.03 12.69
N ASN A 152 22.44 4.49 11.52
CA ASN A 152 22.87 5.03 10.24
C ASN A 152 21.93 6.19 9.83
N PRO A 153 22.45 7.40 9.58
CA PRO A 153 21.63 8.58 9.30
C PRO A 153 20.80 8.49 8.02
N ARG A 154 21.11 7.57 7.08
CA ARG A 154 20.30 7.36 5.87
C ARG A 154 18.83 6.98 6.15
N TRP A 155 18.54 6.53 7.36
CA TRP A 155 17.21 6.11 7.79
C TRP A 155 16.43 7.21 8.54
N LEU A 156 16.99 8.42 8.67
CA LEU A 156 16.35 9.61 9.29
C LEU A 156 15.59 10.49 8.29
N VAL A 157 15.48 10.07 7.03
CA VAL A 157 14.82 10.81 5.95
C VAL A 157 13.34 10.47 5.91
#